data_AF-A0A6B3B479-F1
#
_entry.id   AF-A0A6B3B479-F1
#
_cell.length_a   1.000
_cell.length_b   1.000
_cell.length_c   1.000
_cell.angle_alpha   90.00
_cell.angle_beta   90.00
_cell.angle_gamma   90.00
#
_symmetry.space_group_name_H-M   'P 1'
#
loop_
_entity.id
_entity.type
_entity.pdbx_description
1 polymer ?
#
loop_
_entity_poly.entity_id
_entity_poly.type
_entity_poly.pdbx_seq_one_letter_code
_entity_poly.pdbx_strand_id
1 'polypeptide(L)'
;MSDVRVHRTRHSVDVDAQPGVVYGLIADAERWPLFFPPNVHVERLEFDGRDERLRMWATANGDVRSWLSERTQDPAARRITFRQTRPQAPVETMEGSWVVEERPGGGTRLVLLHDFTVAGDRFEDVRWVETACDTNSRAELASLKGIAERWTLLDDLVLSFEDSVRVHGPAELVYDFLYRVGDWPELVPHVSRLDVTEPAPGVQVMAMDTVTADGGTHTTESVRICFPHAGRIVYKQTATPALMEAHTGEWSVVPDATGVTVVSQHTVVLRESAVERVLGAGAGLPEARRYVREALGRNSTATLNLAKRHAETAIRML
;
A
#
# COMPACT_ATOMS: atom_id res chain seq x y z
N MET A 1 38.16 -17.10 1.14
CA MET A 1 36.73 -17.01 0.83
C MET A 1 36.03 -17.39 2.11
N SER A 2 35.48 -16.41 2.84
CA SER A 2 34.67 -16.72 4.04
C SER A 2 33.47 -17.55 3.60
N ASP A 3 33.18 -18.65 4.29
CA ASP A 3 31.96 -19.42 4.07
C ASP A 3 30.76 -18.49 4.27
N VAL A 4 30.00 -18.28 3.20
CA VAL A 4 28.78 -17.47 3.25
C VAL A 4 27.72 -18.29 3.96
N ARG A 5 27.31 -17.85 5.15
CA ARG A 5 26.25 -18.51 5.93
C ARG A 5 24.88 -18.11 5.37
N VAL A 6 24.09 -19.12 4.99
CA VAL A 6 22.69 -18.95 4.57
C VAL A 6 21.78 -19.16 5.77
N HIS A 7 20.96 -18.17 6.06
CA HIS A 7 19.91 -18.20 7.08
C HIS A 7 18.58 -18.57 6.42
N ARG A 8 17.80 -19.43 7.07
CA ARG A 8 16.53 -19.92 6.52
C ARG A 8 15.39 -19.71 7.50
N THR A 9 14.25 -19.26 6.99
CA THR A 9 13.02 -19.12 7.77
C THR A 9 11.86 -19.78 7.05
N ARG A 10 10.93 -20.32 7.84
CA ARG A 10 9.70 -20.95 7.35
C ARG A 10 8.53 -20.49 8.22
N HIS A 11 7.56 -19.88 7.56
CA HIS A 11 6.27 -19.51 8.13
C HIS A 11 5.16 -20.25 7.39
N SER A 12 3.93 -20.15 7.86
CA SER A 12 3.05 -21.30 8.15
C SER A 12 1.67 -20.86 8.58
N VAL A 13 0.66 -20.79 7.71
CA VAL A 13 -0.72 -20.58 8.15
C VAL A 13 -1.69 -21.51 7.44
N ASP A 14 -2.70 -21.94 8.21
CA ASP A 14 -3.82 -22.72 7.73
C ASP A 14 -4.96 -21.76 7.40
N VAL A 15 -5.54 -21.90 6.21
CA VAL A 15 -6.56 -21.00 5.66
C VAL A 15 -7.79 -21.81 5.26
N ASP A 16 -8.95 -21.40 5.73
CA ASP A 16 -10.24 -22.01 5.42
C ASP A 16 -10.81 -21.45 4.11
N ALA A 17 -9.99 -21.52 3.05
CA ALA A 17 -10.31 -21.12 1.69
C ALA A 17 -9.72 -22.10 0.68
N GLN A 18 -10.25 -22.12 -0.54
CA GLN A 18 -9.76 -23.01 -1.60
C GLN A 18 -8.33 -22.63 -2.04
N PRO A 19 -7.47 -23.59 -2.43
CA PRO A 19 -6.10 -23.29 -2.85
C PRO A 19 -5.99 -22.27 -3.99
N GLY A 20 -6.94 -22.28 -4.93
CA GLY A 20 -6.99 -21.32 -6.03
C GLY A 20 -7.20 -19.88 -5.56
N VAL A 21 -8.02 -19.66 -4.54
CA VAL A 21 -8.26 -18.33 -3.93
C VAL A 21 -6.97 -17.82 -3.28
N VAL A 22 -6.34 -18.66 -2.46
CA VAL A 22 -5.09 -18.32 -1.76
C VAL A 22 -3.97 -18.02 -2.77
N TYR A 23 -3.83 -18.85 -3.81
CA TYR A 23 -2.87 -18.63 -4.88
C TYR A 23 -3.13 -17.31 -5.63
N GLY A 24 -4.39 -17.01 -5.97
CA GLY A 24 -4.75 -15.76 -6.63
C GLY A 24 -4.31 -14.51 -5.86
N LEU A 25 -4.48 -14.51 -4.54
CA LEU A 25 -4.08 -13.39 -3.67
C LEU A 25 -2.56 -13.17 -3.63
N ILE A 26 -1.75 -14.24 -3.60
CA ILE A 26 -0.28 -14.10 -3.64
C ILE A 26 0.25 -13.82 -5.05
N ALA A 27 -0.45 -14.27 -6.10
CA ALA A 27 -0.07 -14.04 -7.49
C ALA A 27 -0.24 -12.56 -7.88
N ASP A 28 -1.30 -11.91 -7.39
CA ASP A 28 -1.61 -10.50 -7.70
C ASP A 28 -0.84 -9.52 -6.80
N ALA A 29 0.46 -9.39 -7.06
CA ALA A 29 1.39 -8.58 -6.28
C ALA A 29 1.05 -7.08 -6.24
N GLU A 30 0.43 -6.55 -7.29
CA GLU A 30 0.07 -5.13 -7.37
C GLU A 30 -1.01 -4.75 -6.34
N ARG A 31 -1.82 -5.73 -5.92
CA ARG A 31 -2.82 -5.56 -4.86
C ARG A 31 -2.29 -5.82 -3.45
N TRP A 32 -1.06 -6.29 -3.29
CA TRP A 32 -0.48 -6.54 -1.97
C TRP A 32 -0.53 -5.35 -1.03
N PRO A 33 -0.39 -4.08 -1.46
CA PRO A 33 -0.58 -2.95 -0.55
C PRO A 33 -1.92 -2.91 0.18
N LEU A 34 -2.98 -3.49 -0.40
CA LEU A 34 -4.30 -3.60 0.24
C LEU A 34 -4.38 -4.74 1.25
N PHE A 35 -3.64 -5.83 1.01
CA PHE A 35 -3.82 -7.08 1.74
C PHE A 35 -2.69 -7.37 2.72
N PHE A 36 -1.49 -6.85 2.48
CA PHE A 36 -0.28 -7.10 3.26
C PHE A 36 0.12 -5.81 3.98
N PRO A 37 -0.07 -5.74 5.32
CA PRO A 37 0.17 -4.51 6.08
C PRO A 37 1.54 -3.87 5.83
N PRO A 38 2.66 -4.60 5.71
CA PRO A 38 3.96 -3.99 5.45
C PRO A 38 4.10 -3.38 4.05
N ASN A 39 3.42 -3.93 3.03
CA ASN A 39 3.58 -3.50 1.65
C ASN A 39 2.95 -2.11 1.44
N VAL A 40 3.74 -1.12 1.03
CA VAL A 40 3.30 0.26 0.77
C VAL A 40 2.89 0.42 -0.69
N HIS A 41 3.73 -0.06 -1.61
CA HIS A 41 3.47 0.02 -3.05
C HIS A 41 4.21 -1.09 -3.79
N VAL A 42 3.65 -1.55 -4.89
CA VAL A 42 4.26 -2.50 -5.82
C VAL A 42 4.01 -1.99 -7.23
N GLU A 43 5.08 -1.78 -8.00
CA GLU A 43 5.03 -1.41 -9.41
C GLU A 43 5.50 -2.59 -10.25
N ARG A 44 4.63 -3.12 -11.12
CA ARG A 44 5.01 -4.16 -12.06
C ARG A 44 5.76 -3.54 -13.24
N LEU A 45 7.01 -3.94 -13.40
CA LEU A 45 7.88 -3.45 -14.46
C LEU A 45 7.75 -4.33 -15.73
N GLU A 46 7.69 -5.65 -15.54
CA GLU A 46 7.61 -6.64 -16.61
C GLU A 46 6.74 -7.82 -16.15
N PHE A 47 5.97 -8.41 -17.08
CA PHE A 47 5.26 -9.67 -16.88
C PHE A 47 4.96 -10.34 -18.21
N ASP A 48 5.29 -11.63 -18.34
CA ASP A 48 5.04 -12.42 -19.55
C ASP A 48 3.98 -13.52 -19.37
N GLY A 49 3.26 -13.51 -18.24
CA GLY A 49 2.32 -14.56 -17.85
C GLY A 49 2.90 -15.56 -16.86
N ARG A 50 4.23 -15.63 -16.72
CA ARG A 50 4.92 -16.54 -15.80
C ARG A 50 5.97 -15.82 -14.97
N ASP A 51 6.88 -15.13 -15.62
CA ASP A 51 7.98 -14.41 -15.00
C ASP A 51 7.59 -12.93 -14.90
N GLU A 52 7.78 -12.34 -13.72
CA GLU A 52 7.54 -10.91 -13.49
C GLU A 52 8.69 -10.25 -12.74
N ARG A 53 8.90 -8.97 -13.06
CA ARG A 53 9.83 -8.09 -12.37
C ARG A 53 9.05 -6.96 -11.73
N LEU A 54 9.21 -6.81 -10.43
CA LEU A 54 8.49 -5.84 -9.60
C LEU A 54 9.46 -4.88 -8.94
N ARG A 55 9.06 -3.64 -8.76
CA ARG A 55 9.64 -2.71 -7.78
C ARG A 55 8.72 -2.66 -6.57
N MET A 56 9.26 -2.91 -5.38
CA MET A 56 8.48 -2.99 -4.15
C MET A 56 8.91 -1.92 -3.17
N TRP A 57 7.95 -1.44 -2.37
CA TRP A 57 8.16 -0.59 -1.20
C TRP A 57 7.40 -1.20 -0.03
N ALA A 58 8.07 -1.37 1.09
CA ALA A 58 7.43 -1.87 2.31
C ALA A 58 8.04 -1.25 3.56
N THR A 59 7.30 -1.30 4.66
CA THR A 59 7.83 -0.98 5.97
C THR A 59 8.62 -2.16 6.53
N ALA A 60 9.75 -1.87 7.17
CA ALA A 60 10.61 -2.84 7.84
C ALA A 60 11.26 -2.18 9.05
N ASN A 61 10.92 -2.64 10.26
CA ASN A 61 11.45 -2.13 11.52
C ASN A 61 11.33 -0.60 11.69
N GLY A 62 10.23 -0.01 11.19
CA GLY A 62 9.99 1.44 11.25
C GLY A 62 10.51 2.24 10.05
N ASP A 63 11.37 1.65 9.22
CA ASP A 63 11.87 2.28 7.99
C ASP A 63 11.01 1.89 6.78
N VAL A 64 11.00 2.74 5.75
CA VAL A 64 10.49 2.37 4.42
C VAL A 64 11.65 1.90 3.56
N ARG A 65 11.57 0.66 3.08
CA ARG A 65 12.60 0.01 2.24
C ARG A 65 12.06 -0.25 0.85
N SER A 66 12.97 -0.27 -0.13
CA SER A 66 12.62 -0.55 -1.51
C SER A 66 13.64 -1.42 -2.22
N TRP A 67 13.16 -2.40 -2.98
CA TRP A 67 13.98 -3.38 -3.71
C TRP A 67 13.32 -3.76 -5.02
N LEU A 68 14.08 -4.40 -5.91
CA LEU A 68 13.52 -5.08 -7.09
C LEU A 68 13.32 -6.56 -6.74
N SER A 69 12.20 -7.13 -7.19
CA SER A 69 11.87 -8.55 -6.99
C SER A 69 11.64 -9.20 -8.34
N GLU A 70 12.36 -10.29 -8.61
CA GLU A 70 12.10 -11.17 -9.73
C GLU A 70 11.31 -12.37 -9.22
N ARG A 71 10.19 -12.68 -9.86
CA ARG A 71 9.28 -13.76 -9.46
C ARG A 71 8.99 -14.66 -10.64
N THR A 72 8.90 -15.96 -10.37
CA THR A 72 8.42 -16.96 -11.32
C THR A 72 7.17 -17.61 -10.72
N GLN A 73 6.06 -17.49 -11.44
CA GLN A 73 4.77 -18.07 -11.08
C GLN A 73 4.61 -19.46 -11.72
N ASP A 74 4.17 -20.43 -10.92
CA ASP A 74 3.75 -21.76 -11.37
C ASP A 74 2.34 -22.04 -10.84
N PRO A 75 1.28 -21.65 -11.59
CA PRO A 75 -0.10 -21.86 -11.17
C PRO A 75 -0.48 -23.33 -11.04
N ALA A 76 0.14 -24.22 -11.83
CA ALA A 76 -0.15 -25.65 -11.80
C ALA A 76 0.36 -26.28 -10.50
N ALA A 77 1.58 -25.94 -10.09
CA ALA A 77 2.14 -26.34 -8.80
C ALA A 77 1.67 -25.46 -7.62
N ARG A 78 0.93 -24.39 -7.89
CA ARG A 78 0.57 -23.31 -6.95
C ARG A 78 1.76 -22.83 -6.11
N ARG A 79 2.84 -22.53 -6.82
CA ARG A 79 4.11 -22.08 -6.25
C ARG A 79 4.56 -20.78 -6.91
N ILE A 80 5.09 -19.86 -6.12
CA ILE A 80 5.74 -18.66 -6.62
C ILE A 80 7.12 -18.58 -5.99
N THR A 81 8.18 -18.63 -6.80
CA THR A 81 9.54 -18.37 -6.33
C THR A 81 9.87 -16.90 -6.54
N PHE A 82 10.63 -16.31 -5.63
CA PHE A 82 11.03 -14.92 -5.74
C PHE A 82 12.47 -14.71 -5.29
N ARG A 83 13.12 -13.68 -5.83
CA ARG A 83 14.46 -13.25 -5.44
C ARG A 83 14.57 -11.73 -5.52
N GLN A 84 15.13 -11.12 -4.49
CA GLN A 84 15.43 -9.70 -4.50
C GLN A 84 16.67 -9.43 -5.35
N THR A 85 16.54 -8.56 -6.33
CA THR A 85 17.66 -8.01 -7.07
C THR A 85 18.02 -6.63 -6.50
N ARG A 86 19.30 -6.47 -6.14
CA ARG A 86 19.81 -5.29 -5.41
C ARG A 86 19.14 -5.10 -4.03
N PRO A 87 19.27 -6.09 -3.13
CA PRO A 87 18.88 -5.88 -1.74
C PRO A 87 19.68 -4.73 -1.14
N GLN A 88 19.12 -4.10 -0.12
CA GLN A 88 19.80 -3.05 0.62
C GLN A 88 20.55 -3.67 1.79
N ALA A 89 21.73 -3.10 2.10
CA ALA A 89 22.47 -3.48 3.30
C ALA A 89 21.56 -3.43 4.55
N PRO A 90 21.66 -4.41 5.46
CA PRO A 90 22.73 -5.41 5.54
C PRO A 90 22.49 -6.72 4.74
N VAL A 91 21.39 -6.84 4.02
CA VAL A 91 21.05 -8.04 3.23
C VAL A 91 21.88 -8.10 1.95
N GLU A 92 22.56 -9.23 1.70
CA GLU A 92 23.32 -9.49 0.47
C GLU A 92 22.52 -10.31 -0.55
N THR A 93 21.79 -11.31 -0.07
CA THR A 93 20.85 -12.09 -0.88
C THR A 93 19.55 -12.29 -0.10
N MET A 94 18.44 -12.31 -0.82
CA MET A 94 17.12 -12.67 -0.28
C MET A 94 16.35 -13.37 -1.38
N GLU A 95 16.02 -14.63 -1.16
CA GLU A 95 15.19 -15.43 -2.04
C GLU A 95 14.17 -16.22 -1.22
N GLY A 96 13.14 -16.72 -1.88
CA GLY A 96 12.09 -17.42 -1.17
C GLY A 96 11.06 -18.04 -2.08
N SER A 97 10.08 -18.67 -1.46
CA SER A 97 8.92 -19.16 -2.19
C SER A 97 7.66 -19.19 -1.37
N TRP A 98 6.56 -18.85 -2.03
CA TRP A 98 5.20 -19.14 -1.60
C TRP A 98 4.79 -20.51 -2.13
N VAL A 99 4.23 -21.34 -1.27
CA VAL A 99 3.72 -22.67 -1.63
C VAL A 99 2.30 -22.82 -1.06
N VAL A 100 1.37 -23.21 -1.93
CA VAL A 100 -0.04 -23.40 -1.57
C VAL A 100 -0.40 -24.89 -1.62
N GLU A 101 -0.50 -25.49 -0.45
CA GLU A 101 -0.76 -26.92 -0.26
C GLU A 101 -2.24 -27.14 0.07
N GLU A 102 -2.87 -28.15 -0.53
CA GLU A 102 -4.23 -28.56 -0.15
C GLU A 102 -4.18 -29.37 1.14
N ARG A 103 -5.08 -29.09 2.10
CA ARG A 103 -5.13 -29.83 3.36
C ARG A 103 -6.07 -31.03 3.27
N PRO A 104 -5.75 -32.16 3.93
CA PRO A 104 -6.71 -33.24 4.14
C PRO A 104 -7.97 -32.70 4.85
N GLY A 105 -9.14 -32.95 4.29
CA GLY A 105 -10.42 -32.45 4.82
C GLY A 105 -10.84 -31.06 4.31
N GLY A 106 -10.08 -30.47 3.38
CA GLY A 106 -10.41 -29.22 2.72
C GLY A 106 -9.67 -28.01 3.29
N GLY A 107 -9.68 -26.92 2.52
CA GLY A 107 -8.91 -25.71 2.82
C GLY A 107 -7.44 -25.82 2.41
N THR A 108 -6.64 -24.88 2.88
CA THR A 108 -5.29 -24.62 2.34
C THR A 108 -4.26 -24.45 3.45
N ARG A 109 -3.05 -24.94 3.22
CA ARG A 109 -1.85 -24.62 3.98
C ARG A 109 -0.99 -23.71 3.13
N LEU A 110 -0.83 -22.46 3.56
CA LEU A 110 0.05 -21.50 2.90
C LEU A 110 1.40 -21.48 3.62
N VAL A 111 2.47 -21.71 2.84
CA VAL A 111 3.85 -21.73 3.32
C VAL A 111 4.65 -20.62 2.66
N LEU A 112 5.38 -19.87 3.48
CA LEU A 112 6.33 -18.85 3.05
C LEU A 112 7.72 -19.26 3.54
N LEU A 113 8.63 -19.38 2.58
CA LEU A 113 10.04 -19.71 2.81
C LEU A 113 10.91 -18.52 2.44
N HIS A 114 11.93 -18.24 3.25
CA HIS A 114 13.00 -17.30 2.91
C HIS A 114 14.36 -17.90 3.19
N ASP A 115 15.27 -17.72 2.25
CA ASP A 115 16.69 -17.97 2.37
C ASP A 115 17.43 -16.63 2.15
N PHE A 116 18.29 -16.23 3.09
CA PHE A 116 19.00 -14.95 2.99
C PHE A 116 20.43 -15.02 3.54
N THR A 117 21.24 -14.07 3.09
CA THR A 117 22.61 -13.87 3.55
C THR A 117 22.81 -12.42 3.99
N VAL A 118 23.74 -12.20 4.91
CA VAL A 118 24.00 -10.90 5.54
C VAL A 118 25.47 -10.56 5.41
N ALA A 119 25.77 -9.32 5.04
CA ALA A 119 27.12 -8.84 4.84
C ALA A 119 27.97 -9.04 6.11
N GLY A 120 29.04 -9.84 5.96
CA GLY A 120 29.96 -10.15 7.07
C GLY A 120 29.36 -10.99 8.21
N ASP A 121 28.14 -11.51 8.05
CA ASP A 121 27.42 -12.36 9.02
C ASP A 121 27.45 -11.80 10.47
N ARG A 122 27.42 -10.47 10.62
CA ARG A 122 27.41 -9.82 11.93
C ARG A 122 26.15 -10.18 12.68
N PHE A 123 26.30 -10.63 13.94
CA PHE A 123 25.19 -11.10 14.76
C PHE A 123 24.02 -10.11 14.83
N GLU A 124 24.30 -8.82 15.04
CA GLU A 124 23.27 -7.78 15.13
C GLU A 124 22.51 -7.57 13.82
N ASP A 125 23.20 -7.63 12.68
CA ASP A 125 22.61 -7.46 11.35
C ASP A 125 21.75 -8.68 10.99
N VAL A 126 22.24 -9.89 11.28
CA VAL A 126 21.48 -11.14 11.14
C VAL A 126 20.20 -11.07 11.97
N ARG A 127 20.30 -10.69 13.25
CA ARG A 127 19.15 -10.55 14.15
C ARG A 127 18.14 -9.51 13.66
N TRP A 128 18.61 -8.40 13.09
CA TRP A 128 17.75 -7.39 12.50
C TRP A 128 16.96 -7.96 11.31
N VAL A 129 17.63 -8.67 10.39
CA VAL A 129 16.99 -9.28 9.22
C VAL A 129 16.03 -10.40 9.61
N GLU A 130 16.42 -11.29 10.53
CA GLU A 130 15.53 -12.34 11.08
C GLU A 130 14.26 -11.73 11.68
N THR A 131 14.40 -10.66 12.47
CA THR A 131 13.26 -10.00 13.12
C THR A 131 12.33 -9.33 12.08
N ALA A 132 12.91 -8.65 11.09
CA ALA A 132 12.14 -8.05 10.00
C ALA A 132 11.39 -9.11 9.20
N CYS A 133 12.07 -10.20 8.80
CA CYS A 133 11.46 -11.31 8.07
C CYS A 133 10.35 -11.99 8.88
N ASP A 134 10.58 -12.31 10.15
CA ASP A 134 9.57 -12.98 11.00
C ASP A 134 8.34 -12.10 11.21
N THR A 135 8.54 -10.81 11.53
CA THR A 135 7.46 -9.86 11.77
C THR A 135 6.61 -9.66 10.52
N ASN A 136 7.25 -9.41 9.37
CA ASN A 136 6.54 -9.19 8.11
C ASN A 136 5.84 -10.47 7.65
N SER A 137 6.51 -11.63 7.70
CA SER A 137 5.91 -12.91 7.29
C SER A 137 4.67 -13.25 8.09
N ARG A 138 4.69 -13.05 9.42
CA ARG A 138 3.52 -13.30 10.28
C ARG A 138 2.37 -12.34 9.97
N ALA A 139 2.67 -11.06 9.79
CA ALA A 139 1.65 -10.05 9.46
C ALA A 139 1.00 -10.33 8.10
N GLU A 140 1.81 -10.67 7.08
CA GLU A 140 1.33 -11.02 5.75
C GLU A 140 0.45 -12.27 5.77
N LEU A 141 0.90 -13.34 6.42
CA LEU A 141 0.13 -14.60 6.49
C LEU A 141 -1.17 -14.44 7.29
N ALA A 142 -1.15 -13.70 8.40
CA ALA A 142 -2.36 -13.46 9.20
C ALA A 142 -3.39 -12.63 8.42
N SER A 143 -2.95 -11.57 7.75
CA SER A 143 -3.81 -10.72 6.94
C SER A 143 -4.37 -11.46 5.74
N LEU A 144 -3.52 -12.22 5.02
CA LEU A 144 -3.95 -13.06 3.91
C LEU A 144 -5.01 -14.06 4.35
N LYS A 145 -4.81 -14.76 5.47
CA LYS A 145 -5.80 -15.69 6.02
C LYS A 145 -7.15 -15.00 6.20
N GLY A 146 -7.17 -13.85 6.88
CA GLY A 146 -8.40 -13.10 7.15
C GLY A 146 -9.15 -12.66 5.89
N ILE A 147 -8.43 -12.29 4.83
CA ILE A 147 -9.01 -11.88 3.54
C ILE A 147 -9.47 -13.09 2.74
N ALA A 148 -8.64 -14.13 2.65
CA ALA A 148 -8.93 -15.35 1.90
C ALA A 148 -10.15 -16.10 2.47
N GLU A 149 -10.36 -16.10 3.78
CA GLU A 149 -11.53 -16.75 4.40
C GLU A 149 -12.84 -16.00 4.15
N ARG A 150 -12.74 -14.72 3.81
CA ARG A 150 -13.87 -13.87 3.42
C ARG A 150 -13.95 -13.67 1.90
N TRP A 151 -13.34 -14.56 1.11
CA TRP A 151 -13.19 -14.34 -0.33
C TRP A 151 -14.52 -14.13 -1.07
N THR A 152 -15.60 -14.75 -0.60
CA THR A 152 -16.95 -14.62 -1.18
C THR A 152 -17.55 -13.23 -1.00
N LEU A 153 -17.03 -12.44 -0.06
CA LEU A 153 -17.47 -11.07 0.23
C LEU A 153 -16.50 -10.01 -0.31
N LEU A 154 -15.41 -10.40 -1.00
CA LEU A 154 -14.37 -9.43 -1.39
C LEU A 154 -14.90 -8.32 -2.27
N ASP A 155 -15.85 -8.59 -3.17
CA ASP A 155 -16.44 -7.56 -4.02
C ASP A 155 -17.22 -6.51 -3.21
N ASP A 156 -17.83 -6.92 -2.10
CA ASP A 156 -18.54 -6.03 -1.18
C ASP A 156 -17.60 -5.33 -0.20
N LEU A 157 -16.51 -5.98 0.20
CA LEU A 157 -15.50 -5.43 1.11
C LEU A 157 -14.57 -4.44 0.41
N VAL A 158 -14.21 -4.69 -0.85
CA VAL A 158 -13.26 -3.87 -1.60
C VAL A 158 -14.01 -2.84 -2.45
N LEU A 159 -13.69 -1.56 -2.25
CA LEU A 159 -14.18 -0.48 -3.10
C LEU A 159 -13.00 0.27 -3.70
N SER A 160 -13.11 0.59 -4.99
CA SER A 160 -12.17 1.43 -5.71
C SER A 160 -12.94 2.49 -6.49
N PHE A 161 -12.46 3.73 -6.45
CA PHE A 161 -13.08 4.85 -7.15
C PHE A 161 -12.07 5.98 -7.36
N GLU A 162 -12.41 6.87 -8.27
CA GLU A 162 -11.62 8.07 -8.56
C GLU A 162 -12.52 9.31 -8.61
N ASP A 163 -11.95 10.44 -8.24
CA ASP A 163 -12.48 11.78 -8.48
C ASP A 163 -11.45 12.58 -9.27
N SER A 164 -11.89 13.43 -10.19
CA SER A 164 -10.99 14.25 -10.98
C SER A 164 -11.46 15.69 -11.11
N VAL A 165 -10.50 16.59 -11.26
CA VAL A 165 -10.75 18.02 -11.48
C VAL A 165 -9.89 18.51 -12.64
N ARG A 166 -10.48 19.32 -13.51
CA ARG A 166 -9.77 19.99 -14.59
C ARG A 166 -9.08 21.25 -14.10
N VAL A 167 -7.81 21.43 -14.44
CA VAL A 167 -6.99 22.59 -14.05
C VAL A 167 -6.45 23.29 -15.29
N HIS A 168 -6.63 24.60 -15.36
CA HIS A 168 -6.06 25.45 -16.41
C HIS A 168 -4.80 26.15 -15.89
N GLY A 169 -3.78 25.35 -15.57
CA GLY A 169 -2.51 25.83 -15.06
C GLY A 169 -1.37 24.84 -15.23
N PRO A 170 -0.14 25.20 -14.83
CA PRO A 170 1.03 24.34 -14.98
C PRO A 170 0.89 23.07 -14.12
N ALA A 171 1.18 21.91 -14.70
CA ALA A 171 1.16 20.62 -14.00
C ALA A 171 2.12 20.61 -12.80
N GLU A 172 3.27 21.27 -12.96
CA GLU A 172 4.32 21.40 -11.93
C GLU A 172 3.77 22.06 -10.65
N LEU A 173 2.99 23.13 -10.77
CA LEU A 173 2.40 23.80 -9.61
C LEU A 173 1.33 22.97 -8.90
N VAL A 174 0.59 22.16 -9.66
CA VAL A 174 -0.36 21.20 -9.08
C VAL A 174 0.40 20.10 -8.34
N TYR A 175 1.42 19.52 -8.98
CA TYR A 175 2.21 18.46 -8.38
C TYR A 175 2.90 18.93 -7.10
N ASP A 176 3.54 20.10 -7.14
CA ASP A 176 4.22 20.70 -5.99
C ASP A 176 3.26 20.93 -4.82
N PHE A 177 2.03 21.38 -5.07
CA PHE A 177 1.01 21.54 -4.03
C PHE A 177 0.70 20.20 -3.32
N LEU A 178 0.61 19.10 -4.07
CA LEU A 178 0.32 17.77 -3.51
C LEU A 178 1.55 17.16 -2.83
N TYR A 179 2.73 17.40 -3.39
CA TYR A 179 4.02 16.94 -2.90
C TYR A 179 4.42 17.61 -1.59
N ARG A 180 4.24 18.94 -1.49
CA ARG A 180 4.58 19.75 -0.31
C ARG A 180 3.49 19.68 0.76
N VAL A 181 3.19 18.46 1.20
CA VAL A 181 2.16 18.21 2.21
C VAL A 181 2.43 18.93 3.52
N GLY A 182 3.71 19.19 3.84
CA GLY A 182 4.15 20.01 4.98
C GLY A 182 3.47 21.37 5.09
N ASP A 183 3.08 21.97 3.96
CA ASP A 183 2.48 23.30 3.92
C ASP A 183 0.94 23.25 4.06
N TRP A 184 0.35 22.05 4.08
CA TRP A 184 -1.11 21.90 4.11
C TRP A 184 -1.81 22.52 5.32
N PRO A 185 -1.24 22.58 6.55
CA PRO A 185 -1.89 23.29 7.65
C PRO A 185 -2.21 24.76 7.36
N GLU A 186 -1.45 25.40 6.47
CA GLU A 186 -1.70 26.80 6.06
C GLU A 186 -2.61 26.90 4.82
N LEU A 187 -2.67 25.84 4.01
CA LEU A 187 -3.30 25.85 2.68
C LEU A 187 -4.64 25.09 2.62
N VAL A 188 -4.85 24.12 3.50
CA VAL A 188 -5.97 23.18 3.49
C VAL A 188 -6.79 23.36 4.77
N PRO A 189 -7.97 24.01 4.71
CA PRO A 189 -8.69 24.44 5.91
C PRO A 189 -9.09 23.35 6.91
N HIS A 190 -9.19 22.09 6.46
CA HIS A 190 -9.54 20.96 7.31
C HIS A 190 -8.32 20.26 7.94
N VAL A 191 -7.10 20.66 7.61
CA VAL A 191 -5.86 20.10 8.17
C VAL A 191 -5.39 20.99 9.31
N SER A 192 -5.43 20.48 10.54
CA SER A 192 -5.04 21.25 11.73
C SER A 192 -3.59 21.06 12.13
N ARG A 193 -3.00 19.89 11.82
CA ARG A 193 -1.60 19.57 12.08
C ARG A 193 -1.09 18.58 11.05
N LEU A 194 0.19 18.72 10.73
CA LEU A 194 0.89 17.76 9.90
C LEU A 194 2.35 17.62 10.33
N ASP A 195 2.76 16.39 10.61
CA ASP A 195 4.15 16.02 10.80
C ASP A 195 4.58 15.19 9.59
N VAL A 196 5.59 15.62 8.86
CA VAL A 196 6.11 14.89 7.70
C VAL A 196 7.63 14.79 7.76
N THR A 197 8.15 13.62 7.44
CA THR A 197 9.56 13.37 7.21
C THR A 197 9.77 12.78 5.82
N GLU A 198 10.92 13.06 5.22
CA GLU A 198 11.30 12.50 3.92
C GLU A 198 12.64 11.76 4.06
N PRO A 199 12.66 10.53 4.61
CA PRO A 199 13.90 9.78 4.87
C PRO A 199 14.73 9.47 3.62
N ALA A 200 14.11 9.47 2.44
CA ALA A 200 14.78 9.36 1.16
C ALA A 200 14.00 10.18 0.10
N PRO A 201 14.65 10.65 -0.98
CA PRO A 201 13.98 11.43 -2.02
C PRO A 201 12.71 10.77 -2.52
N GLY A 202 11.58 11.47 -2.39
CA GLY A 202 10.26 10.98 -2.80
C GLY A 202 9.66 9.88 -1.92
N VAL A 203 10.22 9.58 -0.75
CA VAL A 203 9.64 8.68 0.25
C VAL A 203 9.26 9.49 1.46
N GLN A 204 7.96 9.70 1.66
CA GLN A 204 7.45 10.55 2.74
C GLN A 204 6.68 9.72 3.76
N VAL A 205 6.94 9.97 5.03
CA VAL A 205 6.22 9.39 6.17
C VAL A 205 5.55 10.53 6.90
N MET A 206 4.22 10.49 7.02
CA MET A 206 3.44 11.59 7.59
C MET A 206 2.37 11.14 8.57
N ALA A 207 2.12 12.00 9.55
CA ALA A 207 0.95 11.98 10.41
C ALA A 207 0.17 13.29 10.21
N MET A 208 -1.15 13.20 10.04
CA MET A 208 -2.01 14.33 9.74
C MET A 208 -3.26 14.31 10.60
N ASP A 209 -3.53 15.43 11.26
CA ASP A 209 -4.78 15.66 11.99
C ASP A 209 -5.75 16.42 11.09
N THR A 210 -6.91 15.80 10.85
CA THR A 210 -8.01 16.39 10.07
C THR A 210 -9.19 16.70 10.97
N VAL A 211 -9.74 17.90 10.84
CA VAL A 211 -10.96 18.30 11.54
C VAL A 211 -12.17 17.92 10.69
N THR A 212 -13.03 17.07 11.23
CA THR A 212 -14.27 16.64 10.60
C THR A 212 -15.38 17.69 10.78
N ALA A 213 -16.44 17.60 9.98
CA ALA A 213 -17.52 18.59 9.97
C ALA A 213 -18.28 18.69 11.31
N ASP A 214 -18.23 17.66 12.14
CA ASP A 214 -18.76 17.60 13.51
C ASP A 214 -17.78 18.15 14.57
N GLY A 215 -16.64 18.69 14.17
CA GLY A 215 -15.60 19.24 15.04
C GLY A 215 -14.67 18.19 15.66
N GLY A 216 -14.85 16.90 15.35
CA GLY A 216 -13.93 15.85 15.73
C GLY A 216 -12.56 16.04 15.09
N THR A 217 -11.49 15.58 15.75
CA THR A 217 -10.16 15.50 15.16
C THR A 217 -9.81 14.03 14.91
N HIS A 218 -9.36 13.72 13.70
CA HIS A 218 -8.91 12.39 13.34
C HIS A 218 -7.45 12.41 12.87
N THR A 219 -6.59 11.67 13.57
CA THR A 219 -5.20 11.44 13.17
C THR A 219 -5.14 10.30 12.17
N THR A 220 -4.50 10.56 11.03
CA THR A 220 -4.17 9.54 10.03
C THR A 220 -2.66 9.50 9.83
N GLU A 221 -2.11 8.29 9.70
CA GLU A 221 -0.71 8.11 9.36
C GLU A 221 -0.62 7.46 7.99
N SER A 222 0.35 7.90 7.17
CA SER A 222 0.55 7.35 5.84
C SER A 222 2.00 7.40 5.39
N VAL A 223 2.34 6.47 4.51
CA VAL A 223 3.56 6.50 3.71
C VAL A 223 3.18 6.88 2.28
N ARG A 224 3.91 7.82 1.69
CA ARG A 224 3.75 8.25 0.30
C ARG A 224 5.02 7.98 -0.50
N ILE A 225 4.86 7.43 -1.70
CA ILE A 225 5.93 7.28 -2.69
C ILE A 225 5.62 8.23 -3.84
N CYS A 226 6.50 9.19 -4.03
CA CYS A 226 6.35 10.29 -4.98
C CYS A 226 7.18 10.01 -6.23
N PHE A 227 6.55 10.12 -7.40
CA PHE A 227 7.16 9.99 -8.71
C PHE A 227 7.00 11.31 -9.49
N PRO A 228 7.86 12.33 -9.25
CA PRO A 228 7.70 13.66 -9.84
C PRO A 228 7.65 13.65 -11.37
N HIS A 229 8.55 12.89 -12.00
CA HIS A 229 8.60 12.78 -13.46
C HIS A 229 7.38 12.09 -14.08
N ALA A 230 6.68 11.26 -13.31
CA ALA A 230 5.45 10.62 -13.75
C ALA A 230 4.19 11.41 -13.35
N GLY A 231 4.33 12.51 -12.60
CA GLY A 231 3.21 13.26 -12.06
C GLY A 231 2.36 12.45 -11.07
N ARG A 232 2.94 11.48 -10.35
CA ARG A 232 2.21 10.56 -9.47
C ARG A 232 2.67 10.64 -8.02
N ILE A 233 1.75 10.47 -7.08
CA ILE A 233 2.02 10.24 -5.66
C ILE A 233 1.11 9.10 -5.20
N VAL A 234 1.70 7.93 -4.99
CA VAL A 234 0.98 6.78 -4.41
C VAL A 234 1.13 6.80 -2.91
N TYR A 235 0.13 6.35 -2.17
CA TYR A 235 0.19 6.31 -0.72
C TYR A 235 -0.57 5.12 -0.13
N LYS A 236 -0.17 4.76 1.08
CA LYS A 236 -0.87 3.82 1.95
C LYS A 236 -1.05 4.43 3.33
N GLN A 237 -2.26 4.36 3.86
CA GLN A 237 -2.49 4.67 5.27
C GLN A 237 -2.01 3.53 6.15
N THR A 238 -1.09 3.83 7.07
CA THR A 238 -0.57 2.89 8.08
C THR A 238 -1.43 2.88 9.33
N ALA A 239 -2.15 3.97 9.59
CA ALA A 239 -3.22 4.04 10.59
C ALA A 239 -4.52 4.46 9.89
N THR A 240 -5.49 3.56 9.82
CA THR A 240 -6.76 3.77 9.12
C THR A 240 -7.91 4.15 10.07
N PRO A 241 -8.88 4.96 9.59
CA PRO A 241 -10.18 5.13 10.24
C PRO A 241 -10.90 3.81 10.54
N ALA A 242 -11.78 3.82 11.54
CA ALA A 242 -12.41 2.61 12.10
C ALA A 242 -13.16 1.71 11.11
N LEU A 243 -13.72 2.28 10.02
CA LEU A 243 -14.44 1.53 8.99
C LEU A 243 -13.53 0.89 7.93
N MET A 244 -12.23 1.15 7.95
CA MET A 244 -11.30 0.67 6.94
C MET A 244 -10.27 -0.27 7.57
N GLU A 245 -10.14 -1.45 6.97
CA GLU A 245 -9.08 -2.41 7.28
C GLU A 245 -7.78 -2.05 6.54
N ALA A 246 -7.91 -1.55 5.31
CA ALA A 246 -6.80 -0.99 4.53
C ALA A 246 -7.29 0.16 3.64
N HIS A 247 -6.39 1.12 3.36
CA HIS A 247 -6.66 2.21 2.43
C HIS A 247 -5.36 2.60 1.72
N THR A 248 -5.40 2.51 0.40
CA THR A 248 -4.37 3.02 -0.50
C THR A 248 -4.98 4.06 -1.43
N GLY A 249 -4.16 4.94 -1.96
CA GLY A 249 -4.62 5.83 -3.02
C GLY A 249 -3.48 6.35 -3.87
N GLU A 250 -3.87 7.07 -4.90
CA GLU A 250 -2.95 7.69 -5.84
C GLU A 250 -3.46 9.08 -6.22
N TRP A 251 -2.56 10.05 -6.21
CA TRP A 251 -2.75 11.31 -6.89
C TRP A 251 -2.02 11.27 -8.22
N SER A 252 -2.70 11.58 -9.32
CA SER A 252 -2.12 11.59 -10.66
C SER A 252 -2.36 12.95 -11.32
N VAL A 253 -1.31 13.56 -11.84
CA VAL A 253 -1.31 14.85 -12.54
C VAL A 253 -1.05 14.57 -14.02
N VAL A 254 -2.11 14.63 -14.83
CA VAL A 254 -2.08 14.20 -16.23
C VAL A 254 -2.22 15.42 -17.14
N PRO A 255 -1.11 16.00 -17.64
CA PRO A 255 -1.15 17.08 -18.61
C PRO A 255 -1.64 16.60 -19.98
N ASP A 256 -2.37 17.46 -20.69
CA ASP A 256 -2.75 17.29 -22.09
C ASP A 256 -2.72 18.64 -22.84
N ALA A 257 -3.14 18.64 -24.10
CA ALA A 257 -3.11 19.80 -24.98
C ALA A 257 -3.89 21.03 -24.48
N THR A 258 -4.81 20.86 -23.53
CA THR A 258 -5.75 21.90 -23.07
C THR A 258 -5.60 22.26 -21.58
N GLY A 259 -4.56 21.75 -20.90
CA GLY A 259 -4.36 21.91 -19.45
C GLY A 259 -4.02 20.60 -18.76
N VAL A 260 -4.50 20.42 -17.51
CA VAL A 260 -4.14 19.29 -16.65
C VAL A 260 -5.38 18.66 -16.04
N THR A 261 -5.48 17.33 -16.10
CA THR A 261 -6.47 16.57 -15.32
C THR A 261 -5.79 16.01 -14.09
N VAL A 262 -6.30 16.38 -12.92
CA VAL A 262 -5.78 15.89 -11.64
C VAL A 262 -6.76 14.87 -11.09
N VAL A 263 -6.26 13.68 -10.80
CA VAL A 263 -7.05 12.53 -10.38
C VAL A 263 -6.66 12.14 -8.96
N SER A 264 -7.64 11.82 -8.13
CA SER A 264 -7.47 11.19 -6.83
C SER A 264 -8.15 9.83 -6.85
N GLN A 265 -7.37 8.76 -6.86
CA GLN A 265 -7.85 7.38 -6.76
C GLN A 265 -7.80 6.91 -5.30
N HIS A 266 -8.83 6.18 -4.89
CA HIS A 266 -8.88 5.48 -3.62
C HIS A 266 -9.18 4.00 -3.84
N THR A 267 -8.51 3.14 -3.09
CA THR A 267 -8.87 1.73 -2.97
C THR A 267 -8.86 1.36 -1.50
N VAL A 268 -9.97 0.77 -1.04
CA VAL A 268 -10.25 0.54 0.39
C VAL A 268 -10.73 -0.89 0.59
N VAL A 269 -10.31 -1.50 1.69
CA VAL A 269 -10.91 -2.72 2.25
C VAL A 269 -11.73 -2.32 3.48
N LEU A 270 -13.03 -2.60 3.47
CA LEU A 270 -13.92 -2.30 4.58
C LEU A 270 -13.72 -3.24 5.77
N ARG A 271 -13.85 -2.68 6.97
CA ARG A 271 -13.88 -3.44 8.22
C ARG A 271 -15.33 -3.77 8.57
N GLU A 272 -15.83 -4.88 8.05
CA GLU A 272 -17.20 -5.37 8.25
C GLU A 272 -17.63 -5.36 9.72
N SER A 273 -16.77 -5.86 10.63
CA SER A 273 -17.05 -5.94 12.07
C SER A 273 -17.22 -4.58 12.76
N ALA A 274 -16.86 -3.48 12.10
CA ALA A 274 -17.02 -2.12 12.64
C ALA A 274 -18.28 -1.41 12.09
N VAL A 275 -18.97 -1.98 11.10
CA VAL A 275 -20.05 -1.30 10.37
C VAL A 275 -21.16 -0.85 11.31
N GLU A 276 -21.79 -1.77 12.03
CA GLU A 276 -22.91 -1.42 12.92
C GLU A 276 -22.48 -0.50 14.07
N ARG A 277 -21.26 -0.70 14.58
CA ARG A 277 -20.71 0.14 15.67
C ARG A 277 -20.52 1.59 15.24
N VAL A 278 -20.13 1.83 13.98
CA VAL A 278 -19.83 3.17 13.47
C VAL A 278 -21.04 3.82 12.82
N LEU A 279 -21.85 3.06 12.08
CA LEU A 279 -22.97 3.58 11.29
C LEU A 279 -24.35 3.37 11.94
N GLY A 280 -24.41 2.63 13.05
CA GLY A 280 -25.63 2.32 13.78
C GLY A 280 -26.15 0.91 13.50
N ALA A 281 -26.99 0.42 14.42
CA ALA A 281 -27.57 -0.92 14.33
C ALA A 281 -28.33 -1.13 13.02
N GLY A 282 -28.12 -2.29 12.38
CA GLY A 282 -28.76 -2.64 11.10
C GLY A 282 -28.08 -2.08 9.85
N ALA A 283 -26.98 -1.33 9.98
CA ALA A 283 -26.18 -0.93 8.83
C ALA A 283 -25.37 -2.12 8.27
N GLY A 284 -25.32 -2.24 6.94
CA GLY A 284 -24.55 -3.27 6.24
C GLY A 284 -23.40 -2.71 5.41
N LEU A 285 -22.74 -3.60 4.68
CA LEU A 285 -21.67 -3.24 3.74
C LEU A 285 -22.11 -2.20 2.69
N PRO A 286 -23.33 -2.23 2.12
CA PRO A 286 -23.76 -1.21 1.16
C PRO A 286 -23.74 0.22 1.74
N GLU A 287 -24.21 0.38 2.98
CA GLU A 287 -24.18 1.67 3.69
C GLU A 287 -22.74 2.11 3.97
N ALA A 288 -21.87 1.17 4.38
CA ALA A 288 -20.46 1.43 4.63
C ALA A 288 -19.71 1.86 3.36
N ARG A 289 -19.94 1.18 2.23
CA ARG A 289 -19.37 1.54 0.92
C ARG A 289 -19.74 2.97 0.54
N ARG A 290 -21.03 3.31 0.64
CA ARG A 290 -21.53 4.65 0.33
C ARG A 290 -20.92 5.71 1.25
N TYR A 291 -20.91 5.45 2.56
CA TYR A 291 -20.35 6.37 3.54
C TYR A 291 -18.87 6.65 3.28
N VAL A 292 -18.06 5.61 3.07
CA VAL A 292 -16.61 5.75 2.82
C VAL A 292 -16.35 6.45 1.49
N ARG A 293 -17.04 6.06 0.41
CA ARG A 293 -16.93 6.71 -0.91
C ARG A 293 -17.19 8.21 -0.83
N GLU A 294 -18.27 8.59 -0.16
CA GLU A 294 -18.67 9.99 -0.01
C GLU A 294 -17.69 10.77 0.87
N ALA A 295 -17.25 10.19 1.99
CA ALA A 295 -16.34 10.86 2.92
C ALA A 295 -14.97 11.13 2.28
N LEU A 296 -14.36 10.11 1.68
CA LEU A 296 -13.07 10.23 1.00
C LEU A 296 -13.18 11.12 -0.25
N GLY A 297 -14.22 10.95 -1.06
CA GLY A 297 -14.41 11.74 -2.27
C GLY A 297 -14.57 13.24 -1.99
N ARG A 298 -15.33 13.61 -0.94
CA ARG A 298 -15.45 15.01 -0.51
C ARG A 298 -14.10 15.58 -0.07
N ASN A 299 -13.34 14.85 0.74
CA ASN A 299 -12.04 15.30 1.22
C ASN A 299 -11.08 15.52 0.03
N SER A 300 -10.91 14.52 -0.82
CA SER A 300 -9.99 14.59 -1.93
C SER A 300 -10.38 15.64 -2.96
N THR A 301 -11.66 15.74 -3.30
CA THR A 301 -12.15 16.78 -4.22
C THR A 301 -11.92 18.19 -3.67
N ALA A 302 -12.03 18.39 -2.36
CA ALA A 302 -11.71 19.68 -1.74
C ALA A 302 -10.22 20.03 -1.92
N THR A 303 -9.33 19.06 -1.71
CA THR A 303 -7.88 19.20 -1.93
C THR A 303 -7.54 19.45 -3.39
N LEU A 304 -8.13 18.72 -4.33
CA LEU A 304 -7.95 18.94 -5.77
C LEU A 304 -8.36 20.35 -6.19
N ASN A 305 -9.46 20.87 -5.65
CA ASN A 305 -9.91 22.23 -5.93
C ASN A 305 -8.99 23.31 -5.34
N LEU A 306 -8.30 23.04 -4.23
CA LEU A 306 -7.27 23.93 -3.69
C LEU A 306 -6.02 23.94 -4.59
N ALA A 307 -5.56 22.76 -5.01
CA ALA A 307 -4.45 22.63 -5.95
C ALA A 307 -4.76 23.35 -7.29
N LYS A 308 -5.98 23.19 -7.81
CA LYS A 308 -6.48 23.92 -8.97
C LYS A 308 -6.35 25.43 -8.79
N ARG A 309 -6.89 25.96 -7.69
CA ARG A 309 -6.85 27.41 -7.42
C ARG A 309 -5.42 27.92 -7.28
N HIS A 310 -4.54 27.16 -6.64
CA HIS A 310 -3.13 27.49 -6.49
C HIS A 310 -2.46 27.66 -7.86
N ALA A 311 -2.60 26.66 -8.75
CA ALA A 311 -2.00 26.69 -10.08
C ALA A 311 -2.60 27.77 -11.00
N GLU A 312 -3.92 27.98 -10.96
CA GLU A 312 -4.60 28.96 -11.82
C GLU A 312 -4.35 30.41 -11.39
N THR A 313 -4.13 30.66 -10.10
CA THR A 313 -3.87 32.01 -9.59
C THR A 313 -2.45 32.47 -9.90
N ALA A 314 -1.48 31.56 -9.89
CA ALA A 314 -0.09 31.87 -10.24
C ALA A 314 0.04 32.42 -11.67
N ILE A 315 -0.76 31.93 -12.62
CA ILE A 315 -0.80 32.47 -13.99
C ILE A 315 -1.32 33.90 -14.03
N ARG A 316 -2.32 34.25 -13.20
CA ARG A 316 -2.90 35.60 -13.21
C ARG A 316 -1.98 36.67 -12.64
N MET A 317 -0.93 36.28 -11.92
CA MET A 317 0.07 37.18 -11.35
C MET A 317 1.30 37.37 -12.25
N LEU A 318 1.42 36.59 -13.32
CA LEU A 318 2.46 36.70 -14.36
C LEU A 318 1.94 37.52 -15.54
#